data_AF-A0A8J8C1I8-F1
#
_entry.id   AF-A0A8J8C1I8-F1
#
_cell.length_a   1.000
_cell.length_b   1.000
_cell.length_c   1.000
_cell.angle_alpha   90.00
_cell.angle_beta   90.00
_cell.angle_gamma   90.00
#
_symmetry.space_group_name_H-M   'P 1'
#
loop_
_entity.id
_entity.type
_entity.pdbx_description
1 polymer ?
#
loop_
_entity_poly.entity_id
_entity_poly.type
_entity_poly.pdbx_seq_one_letter_code
_entity_poly.pdbx_strand_id
1 'polypeptide(L)'
;MVGNVILMEFKSGWKGFFIFAFLILLISAGMPQLFPSYRDSLITELEGAQNVSLTVPEEGEITLAWKPVEGASYLVLQDTRSSMVTAQPIYRGEETRITLPGNGGEDRYYAVMAVVDDTEILVGIATTAEMKDPLEDYMNNPIYAGFTGGRHMNLLEAKGFIVVEFFSFWWILAGLFIAYVSVSTITGDFEGKRMDLIFSTPISRERYILEKFTAMSVMSLVIILVAATGLISSIAAMELSSEFDSKTAISALIGCLPLLMTLAAFGMLTAVIFQKTRVGIGVAFAFVIGGFLLNTFGGYSESLEWMKSLSIMNYWDYYSVI
;
A
#
# COMPACT_ATOMS: atom_id res chain seq x y z
N MET A 1 -30.44 28.60 10.97
CA MET A 1 -29.83 28.94 9.66
C MET A 1 -28.45 28.29 9.45
N VAL A 2 -28.15 27.18 10.15
CA VAL A 2 -26.82 26.51 10.15
C VAL A 2 -26.72 25.42 9.05
N GLY A 3 -27.85 24.95 8.51
CA GLY A 3 -27.88 23.87 7.51
C GLY A 3 -27.70 24.29 6.05
N ASN A 4 -27.86 25.56 5.69
CA ASN A 4 -27.88 25.97 4.27
C ASN A 4 -26.49 26.04 3.63
N VAL A 5 -25.44 26.36 4.41
CA VAL A 5 -24.08 26.51 3.87
C VAL A 5 -23.46 25.16 3.55
N ILE A 6 -23.63 24.15 4.42
CA ILE A 6 -23.22 22.77 4.14
C ILE A 6 -23.85 22.26 2.84
N LEU A 7 -25.16 22.50 2.66
CA LEU A 7 -25.90 22.10 1.46
C LEU A 7 -25.46 22.84 0.19
N MET A 8 -25.07 24.11 0.30
CA MET A 8 -24.57 24.91 -0.82
C MET A 8 -23.17 24.47 -1.27
N GLU A 9 -22.25 24.23 -0.33
CA GLU A 9 -20.92 23.73 -0.64
C GLU A 9 -20.98 22.33 -1.25
N PHE A 10 -21.83 21.47 -0.69
CA PHE A 10 -22.04 20.13 -1.22
C PHE A 10 -22.57 20.18 -2.67
N LYS A 11 -23.51 21.08 -2.98
CA LYS A 11 -24.03 21.24 -4.35
C LYS A 11 -23.01 21.76 -5.36
N SER A 12 -22.08 22.63 -4.97
CA SER A 12 -21.11 23.21 -5.91
C SER A 12 -20.00 22.22 -6.29
N GLY A 13 -19.59 21.36 -5.35
CA GLY A 13 -18.52 20.37 -5.53
C GLY A 13 -19.00 18.92 -5.75
N TRP A 14 -20.32 18.68 -5.84
CA TRP A 14 -20.88 17.33 -5.68
C TRP A 14 -20.36 16.30 -6.69
N LYS A 15 -20.15 16.71 -7.95
CA LYS A 15 -19.67 15.80 -9.00
C LYS A 15 -18.27 15.27 -8.67
N GLY A 16 -17.35 16.15 -8.29
CA GLY A 16 -15.99 15.76 -7.90
C GLY A 16 -15.99 14.89 -6.65
N PHE A 17 -16.83 15.24 -5.67
CA PHE A 17 -17.00 14.45 -4.46
C PHE A 17 -17.52 13.04 -4.73
N PHE A 18 -18.56 12.87 -5.54
CA PHE A 18 -19.09 11.55 -5.87
C PHE A 18 -18.11 10.71 -6.68
N ILE A 19 -17.41 11.30 -7.64
CA ILE A 19 -16.37 10.59 -8.40
C ILE A 19 -15.30 10.10 -7.44
N PHE A 20 -14.82 10.95 -6.53
CA PHE A 20 -13.82 10.56 -5.56
C PHE A 20 -14.33 9.48 -4.60
N ALA A 21 -15.53 9.64 -4.04
CA ALA A 21 -16.15 8.64 -3.17
C ALA A 21 -16.34 7.29 -3.90
N PHE A 22 -16.72 7.30 -5.17
CA PHE A 22 -16.83 6.09 -5.98
C PHE A 22 -15.47 5.43 -6.22
N LEU A 23 -14.42 6.21 -6.53
CA LEU A 23 -13.06 5.69 -6.68
C LEU A 23 -12.56 5.07 -5.36
N ILE A 24 -12.80 5.75 -4.26
CA ILE A 24 -12.51 5.27 -2.90
C ILE A 24 -13.22 3.96 -2.62
N LEU A 25 -14.50 3.85 -2.98
CA LEU A 25 -15.28 2.63 -2.80
C LEU A 25 -14.72 1.48 -3.65
N LEU A 26 -14.36 1.77 -4.89
CA LEU A 26 -13.77 0.79 -5.80
C LEU A 26 -12.44 0.29 -5.25
N ILE A 27 -11.57 1.19 -4.78
CA ILE A 27 -10.29 0.82 -4.18
C ILE A 27 -10.52 0.02 -2.89
N SER A 28 -11.35 0.51 -1.96
CA SER A 28 -11.53 -0.17 -0.67
C SER A 28 -12.24 -1.52 -0.79
N ALA A 29 -13.15 -1.69 -1.76
CA ALA A 29 -13.80 -2.95 -2.05
C ALA A 29 -12.98 -3.88 -2.96
N GLY A 30 -12.10 -3.32 -3.80
CA GLY A 30 -11.30 -4.08 -4.77
C GLY A 30 -10.01 -4.61 -4.18
N MET A 31 -9.32 -3.83 -3.34
CA MET A 31 -8.01 -4.22 -2.80
C MET A 31 -8.03 -5.56 -2.07
N PRO A 32 -8.98 -5.84 -1.14
CA PRO A 32 -8.98 -7.14 -0.46
C PRO A 32 -9.19 -8.32 -1.42
N GLN A 33 -9.93 -8.12 -2.52
CA GLN A 33 -10.17 -9.18 -3.53
C GLN A 33 -8.90 -9.63 -4.24
N LEU A 34 -7.84 -8.82 -4.22
CA LEU A 34 -6.53 -9.19 -4.77
C LEU A 34 -5.77 -10.17 -3.88
N PHE A 35 -6.12 -10.28 -2.59
CA PHE A 35 -5.39 -11.09 -1.62
C PHE A 35 -5.23 -12.57 -2.02
N PRO A 36 -6.25 -13.31 -2.51
CA PRO A 36 -6.09 -14.71 -2.85
C PRO A 36 -5.11 -14.89 -4.02
N SER A 37 -5.25 -14.08 -5.07
CA SER A 37 -4.32 -14.10 -6.19
C SER A 37 -2.91 -13.69 -5.78
N TYR A 38 -2.78 -12.72 -4.87
CA TYR A 38 -1.51 -12.31 -4.29
C TYR A 38 -0.86 -13.44 -3.49
N ARG A 39 -1.61 -14.03 -2.56
CA ARG A 39 -1.18 -15.16 -1.75
C ARG A 39 -0.78 -16.34 -2.63
N ASP A 40 -1.65 -16.75 -3.56
CA ASP A 40 -1.41 -17.83 -4.50
C ASP A 40 -0.13 -17.58 -5.30
N SER A 41 0.11 -16.36 -5.78
CA SER A 41 1.36 -16.05 -6.51
C SER A 41 2.64 -16.25 -5.70
N LEU A 42 2.55 -16.23 -4.37
CA LEU A 42 3.69 -16.41 -3.46
C LEU A 42 3.80 -17.86 -2.94
N ILE A 43 2.69 -18.59 -2.83
CA ILE A 43 2.66 -19.97 -2.33
C ILE A 43 2.62 -21.04 -3.42
N THR A 44 2.27 -20.68 -4.66
CA THR A 44 2.25 -21.64 -5.76
C THR A 44 3.69 -22.09 -6.00
N GLU A 45 3.89 -23.40 -5.93
CA GLU A 45 5.13 -24.06 -6.33
C GLU A 45 5.71 -23.39 -7.57
N LEU A 46 6.99 -23.00 -7.51
CA LEU A 46 7.70 -22.38 -8.63
C LEU A 46 7.38 -23.14 -9.93
N GLU A 47 7.21 -22.42 -11.04
CA GLU A 47 6.76 -23.01 -12.30
C GLU A 47 7.54 -24.29 -12.63
N GLY A 48 6.85 -25.44 -12.70
CA GLY A 48 7.47 -26.75 -12.94
C GLY A 48 8.10 -27.44 -11.72
N ALA A 49 7.90 -27.00 -10.48
CA ALA A 49 8.50 -27.63 -9.29
C ALA A 49 8.08 -29.10 -9.12
N GLN A 50 6.87 -29.50 -9.53
CA GLN A 50 6.45 -30.91 -9.59
C GLN A 50 7.31 -31.78 -10.53
N ASN A 51 8.07 -31.14 -11.41
CA ASN A 51 8.98 -31.79 -12.34
C ASN A 51 10.41 -31.81 -11.84
N VAL A 52 10.73 -31.15 -10.70
CA VAL A 52 12.08 -31.06 -10.13
C VAL A 52 12.04 -31.40 -8.65
N SER A 53 12.64 -32.54 -8.27
CA SER A 53 12.79 -32.93 -6.87
C SER A 53 14.16 -32.55 -6.34
N LEU A 54 14.17 -31.93 -5.16
CA LEU A 54 15.37 -31.56 -4.43
C LEU A 54 15.38 -32.30 -3.10
N THR A 55 16.44 -33.07 -2.86
CA THR A 55 16.67 -33.73 -1.57
C THR A 55 17.85 -33.06 -0.88
N VAL A 56 17.58 -32.42 0.26
CA VAL A 56 18.58 -31.74 1.08
C VAL A 56 18.78 -32.53 2.37
N PRO A 57 19.86 -33.32 2.51
CA PRO A 57 20.20 -33.96 3.78
C PRO A 57 20.74 -32.96 4.80
N GLU A 58 20.55 -33.22 6.11
CA GLU A 58 21.05 -32.37 7.21
C GLU A 58 22.58 -32.18 7.18
N GLU A 59 23.32 -33.20 6.74
CA GLU A 59 24.74 -33.15 6.39
C GLU A 59 24.96 -34.01 5.14
N GLY A 60 25.58 -33.46 4.10
CA GLY A 60 25.95 -34.22 2.89
C GLY A 60 25.69 -33.49 1.57
N GLU A 61 25.71 -34.25 0.49
CA GLU A 61 25.53 -33.75 -0.87
C GLU A 61 24.03 -33.54 -1.21
N ILE A 62 23.73 -32.43 -1.87
CA ILE A 62 22.38 -32.11 -2.33
C ILE A 62 22.11 -32.87 -3.62
N THR A 63 20.96 -33.57 -3.68
CA THR A 63 20.55 -34.26 -4.91
C THR A 63 19.43 -33.47 -5.58
N LEU A 64 19.65 -33.07 -6.84
CA LEU A 64 18.65 -32.47 -7.71
C LEU A 64 18.27 -33.47 -8.81
N ALA A 65 16.99 -33.77 -8.98
CA ALA A 65 16.50 -34.66 -10.03
C ALA A 65 15.28 -34.04 -10.72
N TRP A 66 15.07 -34.34 -12.01
CA TRP A 66 13.95 -33.78 -12.76
C TRP A 66 13.33 -34.75 -13.77
N LYS A 67 12.11 -34.45 -14.22
CA LYS A 67 11.42 -35.25 -15.22
C LYS A 67 12.11 -35.13 -16.60
N PRO A 68 12.32 -36.26 -17.30
CA PRO A 68 12.93 -36.26 -18.62
C PRO A 68 12.03 -35.58 -19.66
N VAL A 69 12.67 -34.95 -20.65
CA VAL A 69 12.08 -34.31 -21.83
C VAL A 69 12.76 -34.97 -23.03
N GLU A 70 11.98 -35.54 -23.94
CA GLU A 70 12.53 -36.30 -25.07
C GLU A 70 13.40 -35.41 -25.97
N GLY A 71 14.62 -35.86 -26.26
CA GLY A 71 15.56 -35.15 -27.15
C GLY A 71 16.20 -33.90 -26.54
N ALA A 72 16.07 -33.66 -25.24
CA ALA A 72 16.63 -32.49 -24.58
C ALA A 72 18.04 -32.73 -24.01
N SER A 73 18.89 -31.71 -24.09
CA SER A 73 20.05 -31.56 -23.19
C SER A 73 19.69 -30.60 -22.06
N TYR A 74 20.25 -30.77 -20.87
CA TYR A 74 19.89 -29.97 -19.70
C TYR A 74 20.97 -28.95 -19.35
N LEU A 75 20.51 -27.79 -18.89
CA LEU A 75 21.32 -26.72 -18.30
C LEU A 75 20.75 -26.43 -16.91
N VAL A 76 21.57 -26.57 -15.87
CA VAL A 76 21.18 -26.19 -14.50
C VAL A 76 21.87 -24.89 -14.13
N LEU A 77 21.07 -23.92 -13.71
CA LEU A 77 21.50 -22.62 -13.24
C LEU A 77 21.35 -22.54 -11.73
N GLN A 78 22.26 -21.84 -11.06
CA GLN A 78 22.24 -21.60 -9.62
C GLN A 78 22.34 -20.10 -9.32
N ASP A 79 21.55 -19.61 -8.36
CA ASP A 79 21.66 -18.27 -7.80
C ASP A 79 21.50 -18.31 -6.26
N THR A 80 21.98 -17.28 -5.58
CA THR A 80 21.73 -17.04 -4.15
C THR A 80 20.47 -16.19 -3.93
N ARG A 81 19.85 -15.68 -5.01
CA ARG A 81 18.62 -14.88 -4.95
C ARG A 81 17.47 -15.59 -5.68
N SER A 82 16.27 -15.44 -5.14
CA SER A 82 15.03 -15.99 -5.73
C SER A 82 14.74 -15.45 -7.13
N SER A 83 15.25 -14.26 -7.47
CA SER A 83 15.01 -13.63 -8.77
C SER A 83 15.80 -14.25 -9.93
N MET A 84 16.82 -15.08 -9.65
CA MET A 84 17.67 -15.76 -10.65
C MET A 84 18.33 -14.83 -11.70
N VAL A 85 18.38 -13.52 -11.44
CA VAL A 85 18.93 -12.51 -12.37
C VAL A 85 20.44 -12.63 -12.53
N THR A 86 21.12 -13.13 -11.49
CA THR A 86 22.59 -13.29 -11.44
C THR A 86 23.01 -14.74 -11.57
N ALA A 87 22.11 -15.61 -12.04
CA ALA A 87 22.30 -17.04 -12.05
C ALA A 87 23.52 -17.47 -12.89
N GLN A 88 24.26 -18.44 -12.36
CA GLN A 88 25.44 -19.02 -13.01
C GLN A 88 25.16 -20.47 -13.42
N PRO A 89 25.65 -20.92 -14.59
CA PRO A 89 25.51 -22.30 -15.01
C PRO A 89 26.43 -23.21 -14.19
N ILE A 90 25.86 -24.25 -13.59
CA ILE A 90 26.59 -25.22 -12.76
C ILE A 90 26.66 -26.62 -13.40
N TYR A 91 25.76 -26.94 -14.32
CA TYR A 91 25.76 -28.22 -15.01
C TYR A 91 25.23 -28.07 -16.44
N ARG A 92 25.82 -28.83 -17.37
CA ARG A 92 25.33 -29.00 -18.73
C ARG A 92 25.54 -30.46 -19.16
N GLY A 93 24.48 -31.15 -19.54
CA GLY A 93 24.57 -32.56 -19.94
C GLY A 93 23.20 -33.21 -20.13
N GLU A 94 23.18 -34.51 -20.40
CA GLU A 94 21.94 -35.25 -20.71
C GLU A 94 21.36 -35.99 -19.50
N GLU A 95 22.11 -36.06 -18.39
CA GLU A 95 21.62 -36.71 -17.17
C GLU A 95 20.48 -35.91 -16.54
N THR A 96 19.51 -36.62 -15.95
CA THR A 96 18.32 -36.04 -15.28
C THR A 96 18.46 -35.95 -13.76
N ARG A 97 19.66 -36.24 -13.24
CA ARG A 97 19.97 -36.22 -11.82
C ARG A 97 21.41 -35.79 -11.62
N ILE A 98 21.63 -34.82 -10.75
CA ILE A 98 22.96 -34.37 -10.37
C ILE A 98 23.11 -34.32 -8.85
N THR A 99 24.35 -34.46 -8.41
CA THR A 99 24.73 -34.37 -7.01
C THR A 99 25.65 -33.16 -6.85
N LEU A 100 25.30 -32.28 -5.92
CA LEU A 100 25.99 -31.03 -5.66
C LEU A 100 26.57 -31.05 -4.24
N PRO A 101 27.74 -30.43 -4.01
CA PRO A 101 28.30 -30.32 -2.66
C PRO A 101 27.33 -29.59 -1.74
N GLY A 102 27.23 -30.03 -0.49
CA GLY A 102 26.34 -29.44 0.51
C GLY A 102 26.60 -27.94 0.72
N ASN A 103 25.53 -27.17 0.87
CA ASN A 103 25.58 -25.70 0.90
C ASN A 103 25.91 -25.07 2.26
N GLY A 104 26.25 -25.85 3.29
CA GLY A 104 26.63 -25.31 4.61
C GLY A 104 25.58 -24.42 5.29
N GLY A 105 24.30 -24.51 4.88
CA GLY A 105 23.20 -23.70 5.41
C GLY A 105 22.88 -22.42 4.64
N GLU A 106 23.52 -22.16 3.49
CA GLU A 106 23.16 -21.01 2.63
C GLU A 106 21.98 -21.33 1.70
N ASP A 107 21.05 -20.38 1.60
CA ASP A 107 19.88 -20.42 0.72
C ASP A 107 20.33 -20.36 -0.76
N ARG A 108 19.97 -21.37 -1.56
CA ARG A 108 20.28 -21.43 -2.99
C ARG A 108 19.07 -21.84 -3.81
N TYR A 109 18.96 -21.21 -4.97
CA TYR A 109 17.92 -21.45 -5.96
C TYR A 109 18.54 -22.15 -7.18
N TYR A 110 17.87 -23.19 -7.68
CA TYR A 110 18.29 -23.97 -8.84
C TYR A 110 17.19 -23.95 -9.90
N ALA A 111 17.52 -23.57 -11.13
CA ALA A 111 16.62 -23.66 -12.27
C ALA A 111 17.14 -24.73 -13.24
N VAL A 112 16.26 -25.64 -13.65
CA VAL A 112 16.55 -26.68 -14.63
C VAL A 112 15.93 -26.26 -15.96
N MET A 113 16.77 -26.08 -16.97
CA MET A 113 16.37 -25.77 -18.34
C MET A 113 16.62 -26.98 -19.24
N ALA A 114 15.67 -27.30 -20.10
CA ALA A 114 15.83 -28.24 -21.21
C ALA A 114 16.13 -27.44 -22.48
N VAL A 115 17.17 -27.84 -23.21
CA VAL A 115 17.56 -27.29 -24.50
C VAL A 115 17.20 -28.30 -25.57
N VAL A 116 16.18 -27.98 -26.36
CA VAL A 116 15.70 -28.77 -27.51
C VAL A 116 15.79 -27.89 -28.74
N ASP A 117 16.53 -28.32 -29.77
CA ASP A 117 16.68 -27.57 -31.03
C ASP A 117 17.05 -26.07 -30.81
N ASP A 118 18.07 -25.80 -30.00
CA ASP A 118 18.52 -24.45 -29.57
C ASP A 118 17.47 -23.58 -28.84
N THR A 119 16.34 -24.18 -28.44
CA THR A 119 15.31 -23.52 -27.64
C THR A 119 15.43 -23.94 -26.17
N GLU A 120 15.61 -22.97 -25.29
CA GLU A 120 15.64 -23.20 -23.83
C GLU A 120 14.21 -23.18 -23.27
N ILE A 121 13.83 -24.27 -22.59
CA ILE A 121 12.52 -24.48 -21.97
C ILE A 121 12.74 -24.69 -20.47
N LEU A 122 12.05 -23.93 -19.63
CA LEU A 122 12.11 -24.13 -18.17
C LEU A 122 11.40 -25.43 -17.80
N VAL A 123 12.12 -26.38 -17.20
CA VAL A 123 11.59 -27.66 -16.72
C VAL A 123 11.03 -27.50 -15.30
N GLY A 124 11.75 -26.75 -14.46
CA GLY A 124 11.29 -26.32 -13.15
C GLY A 124 12.37 -25.66 -12.30
N ILE A 125 11.96 -25.12 -11.16
CA ILE A 125 12.85 -24.47 -10.19
C ILE A 125 12.72 -25.18 -8.84
N ALA A 126 13.84 -25.36 -8.14
CA ALA A 126 13.88 -25.88 -6.78
C ALA A 126 14.75 -24.98 -5.88
N THR A 127 14.51 -25.00 -4.58
CA THR A 127 15.25 -24.16 -3.62
C THR A 127 15.61 -24.94 -2.36
N THR A 128 16.82 -24.69 -1.83
CA THR A 128 17.24 -25.20 -0.51
C THR A 128 16.82 -24.30 0.63
N ALA A 129 16.32 -23.10 0.33
CA ALA A 129 15.78 -22.21 1.34
C ALA A 129 14.54 -22.85 1.95
N GLU A 130 14.40 -22.80 3.29
CA GLU A 130 13.05 -22.78 3.87
C GLU A 130 12.28 -21.67 3.14
N MET A 131 10.97 -21.86 2.92
CA MET A 131 10.11 -20.89 2.26
C MET A 131 9.99 -19.62 3.13
N LYS A 132 11.09 -18.87 3.25
CA LYS A 132 11.16 -17.51 3.72
C LYS A 132 10.59 -16.69 2.59
N ASP A 133 9.56 -15.94 2.91
CA ASP A 133 8.91 -15.07 1.96
C ASP A 133 9.99 -14.11 1.41
N PRO A 134 10.38 -14.20 0.11
CA PRO A 134 11.39 -13.31 -0.47
C PRO A 134 10.99 -11.83 -0.34
N LEU A 135 9.71 -11.59 -0.07
CA LEU A 135 9.13 -10.30 0.16
C LEU A 135 9.28 -9.83 1.61
N GLU A 136 9.46 -10.72 2.59
CA GLU A 136 9.73 -10.35 3.99
C GLU A 136 11.08 -9.61 4.10
N ASP A 137 12.12 -10.10 3.45
CA ASP A 137 13.42 -9.40 3.37
C ASP A 137 13.32 -8.05 2.64
N TYR A 138 12.46 -7.96 1.62
CA TYR A 138 12.21 -6.73 0.89
C TYR A 138 11.35 -5.73 1.69
N MET A 139 10.42 -6.21 2.52
CA MET A 139 9.61 -5.41 3.44
C MET A 139 10.40 -4.92 4.65
N ASN A 140 11.42 -5.68 5.06
CA ASN A 140 12.38 -5.26 6.07
C ASN A 140 13.30 -4.13 5.54
N ASN A 141 13.18 -3.75 4.25
CA ASN A 141 13.82 -2.55 3.72
C ASN A 141 13.21 -1.27 4.33
N PRO A 142 14.04 -0.26 4.66
CA PRO A 142 13.60 1.01 5.20
C PRO A 142 12.45 1.69 4.44
N ILE A 143 12.38 1.57 3.10
CA ILE A 143 11.29 2.17 2.30
C ILE A 143 9.92 1.63 2.72
N TYR A 144 9.81 0.32 2.92
CA TYR A 144 8.55 -0.33 3.32
C TYR A 144 8.24 -0.07 4.79
N ALA A 145 9.27 0.11 5.64
CA ALA A 145 9.09 0.52 7.03
C ALA A 145 8.29 1.83 7.19
N GLY A 146 8.30 2.74 6.22
CA GLY A 146 7.47 3.96 6.26
C GLY A 146 5.97 3.71 6.13
N PHE A 147 5.60 2.64 5.41
CA PHE A 147 4.23 2.17 5.20
C PHE A 147 3.77 1.19 6.30
N THR A 148 4.73 0.55 6.99
CA THR A 148 4.47 -0.39 8.08
C THR A 148 4.72 0.18 9.48
N GLY A 149 5.21 1.42 9.56
CA GLY A 149 5.56 2.09 10.82
C GLY A 149 6.78 1.46 11.49
N GLY A 150 7.55 0.67 10.74
CA GLY A 150 8.67 -0.13 11.23
C GLY A 150 8.26 -1.45 11.89
N ARG A 151 7.00 -1.88 11.76
CA ARG A 151 6.53 -3.18 12.26
C ARG A 151 6.72 -4.27 11.21
N HIS A 152 7.09 -5.47 11.65
CA HIS A 152 7.17 -6.65 10.80
C HIS A 152 5.74 -7.11 10.48
N MET A 153 5.43 -7.29 9.20
CA MET A 153 4.11 -7.70 8.74
C MET A 153 4.23 -8.85 7.77
N ASN A 154 3.42 -9.89 7.97
CA ASN A 154 3.32 -11.01 7.06
C ASN A 154 2.23 -10.73 6.02
N LEU A 155 2.61 -10.56 4.76
CA LEU A 155 1.68 -10.31 3.65
C LEU A 155 0.92 -11.56 3.19
N LEU A 156 1.35 -12.75 3.63
CA LEU A 156 0.61 -14.01 3.43
C LEU A 156 -0.62 -14.09 4.34
N GLU A 157 -0.69 -13.26 5.38
CA GLU A 157 -1.89 -13.08 6.21
C GLU A 157 -2.75 -11.95 5.66
N ALA A 158 -4.08 -12.16 5.63
CA ALA A 158 -5.01 -11.17 5.10
C ALA A 158 -4.90 -9.81 5.82
N LYS A 159 -4.65 -9.82 7.13
CA LYS A 159 -4.50 -8.57 7.91
C LYS A 159 -3.24 -7.80 7.49
N GLY A 160 -2.11 -8.48 7.29
CA GLY A 160 -0.85 -7.85 6.90
C GLY A 160 -0.95 -7.27 5.50
N PHE A 161 -1.56 -8.03 4.59
CA PHE A 161 -1.90 -7.54 3.24
C PHE A 161 -2.75 -6.27 3.27
N ILE A 162 -3.86 -6.25 4.00
CA ILE A 162 -4.75 -5.07 4.05
C ILE A 162 -4.06 -3.86 4.67
N VAL A 163 -3.27 -4.03 5.73
CA VAL A 163 -2.55 -2.91 6.37
C VAL A 163 -1.53 -2.30 5.40
N VAL A 164 -0.75 -3.13 4.70
CA VAL A 164 0.27 -2.66 3.76
C VAL A 164 -0.34 -2.09 2.49
N GLU A 165 -1.34 -2.73 1.91
CA GLU A 165 -1.82 -2.36 0.58
C GLU A 165 -2.92 -1.30 0.63
N PHE A 166 -3.88 -1.43 1.56
CA PHE A 166 -4.97 -0.47 1.67
C PHE A 166 -4.59 0.72 2.55
N PHE A 167 -4.23 0.50 3.82
CA PHE A 167 -4.06 1.59 4.77
C PHE A 167 -2.89 2.52 4.42
N SER A 168 -1.80 1.99 3.85
CA SER A 168 -0.62 2.76 3.42
C SER A 168 -0.92 3.86 2.40
N PHE A 169 -1.77 3.58 1.42
CA PHE A 169 -2.05 4.51 0.31
C PHE A 169 -3.35 5.28 0.50
N TRP A 170 -4.34 4.66 1.16
CA TRP A 170 -5.66 5.21 1.39
C TRP A 170 -5.62 6.64 1.95
N TRP A 171 -4.85 6.85 3.02
CA TRP A 171 -4.83 8.13 3.72
C TRP A 171 -4.16 9.23 2.90
N ILE A 172 -3.17 8.88 2.05
CA ILE A 172 -2.51 9.85 1.16
C ILE A 172 -3.53 10.34 0.15
N LEU A 173 -4.29 9.43 -0.47
CA LEU A 173 -5.34 9.78 -1.43
C LEU A 173 -6.44 10.63 -0.77
N ALA A 174 -6.96 10.18 0.37
CA ALA A 174 -7.97 10.91 1.14
C ALA A 174 -7.45 12.29 1.61
N GLY A 175 -6.22 12.34 2.10
CA GLY A 175 -5.56 13.54 2.59
C GLY A 175 -5.31 14.57 1.51
N LEU A 176 -4.81 14.15 0.35
CA LEU A 176 -4.64 15.02 -0.83
C LEU A 176 -5.99 15.56 -1.32
N PHE A 177 -7.03 14.72 -1.36
CA PHE A 177 -8.36 15.17 -1.75
C PHE A 177 -8.92 16.20 -0.77
N ILE A 178 -8.86 15.95 0.54
CA ILE A 178 -9.34 16.88 1.56
C ILE A 178 -8.54 18.19 1.54
N ALA A 179 -7.22 18.11 1.39
CA ALA A 179 -6.37 19.29 1.22
C ALA A 179 -6.80 20.11 -0.01
N TYR A 180 -7.01 19.45 -1.16
CA TYR A 180 -7.45 20.08 -2.39
C TYR A 180 -8.81 20.79 -2.23
N VAL A 181 -9.82 20.10 -1.70
CA VAL A 181 -11.16 20.66 -1.56
C VAL A 181 -11.16 21.79 -0.55
N SER A 182 -10.43 21.64 0.56
CA SER A 182 -10.36 22.67 1.61
C SER A 182 -9.72 23.96 1.12
N VAL A 183 -8.67 23.86 0.28
CA VAL A 183 -8.09 25.03 -0.39
C VAL A 183 -9.09 25.66 -1.34
N SER A 184 -9.60 24.86 -2.28
CA SER A 184 -10.44 25.30 -3.39
C SER A 184 -11.73 25.97 -2.93
N THR A 185 -12.27 25.52 -1.80
CA THR A 185 -13.50 26.05 -1.20
C THR A 185 -13.37 27.51 -0.78
N ILE A 186 -12.19 27.93 -0.29
CA ILE A 186 -11.94 29.31 0.13
C ILE A 186 -11.36 30.13 -1.02
N THR A 187 -10.39 29.60 -1.76
CA THR A 187 -9.80 30.33 -2.90
C THR A 187 -10.79 30.56 -4.02
N GLY A 188 -11.78 29.68 -4.20
CA GLY A 188 -12.88 29.88 -5.15
C GLY A 188 -13.72 31.12 -4.84
N ASP A 189 -13.91 31.45 -3.57
CA ASP A 189 -14.63 32.68 -3.15
C ASP A 189 -13.79 33.94 -3.40
N PHE A 190 -12.46 33.86 -3.27
CA PHE A 190 -11.54 34.93 -3.62
C PHE A 190 -11.42 35.14 -5.14
N GLU A 191 -11.10 34.09 -5.89
CA GLU A 191 -10.89 34.14 -7.34
C GLU A 191 -12.19 34.46 -8.09
N GLY A 192 -13.32 33.99 -7.57
CA GLY A 192 -14.65 34.31 -8.08
C GLY A 192 -15.16 35.71 -7.71
N LYS A 193 -14.38 36.51 -6.96
CA LYS A 193 -14.78 37.84 -6.42
C LYS A 193 -16.10 37.80 -5.64
N ARG A 194 -16.40 36.68 -4.99
CA ARG A 194 -17.63 36.48 -4.20
C ARG A 194 -17.46 36.89 -2.74
N MET A 195 -16.21 36.96 -2.26
CA MET A 195 -15.90 37.26 -0.87
C MET A 195 -16.52 38.58 -0.38
N ASP A 196 -16.45 39.64 -1.19
CA ASP A 196 -17.05 40.94 -0.85
C ASP A 196 -18.58 40.86 -0.77
N LEU A 197 -19.19 40.04 -1.63
CA LEU A 197 -20.64 39.81 -1.63
C LEU A 197 -21.07 39.03 -0.38
N ILE A 198 -20.31 38.00 0.02
CA ILE A 198 -20.58 37.20 1.22
C ILE A 198 -20.52 38.08 2.47
N PHE A 199 -19.49 38.92 2.62
CA PHE A 199 -19.35 39.81 3.77
C PHE A 199 -20.21 41.09 3.71
N SER A 200 -20.94 41.32 2.61
CA SER A 200 -22.02 42.31 2.57
C SER A 200 -23.28 41.84 3.32
N THR A 201 -23.40 40.53 3.55
CA THR A 201 -24.46 39.92 4.37
C THR A 201 -24.04 39.86 5.85
N PRO A 202 -24.97 39.70 6.82
CA PRO A 202 -24.65 39.69 8.26
C PRO A 202 -24.02 38.35 8.71
N ILE A 203 -22.94 37.93 8.04
CA ILE A 203 -22.16 36.74 8.36
C ILE A 203 -20.79 37.20 8.87
N SER A 204 -20.42 36.78 10.08
CA SER A 204 -19.09 37.07 10.63
C SER A 204 -18.01 36.21 9.95
N ARG A 205 -16.76 36.69 9.95
CA ARG A 205 -15.61 35.96 9.40
C ARG A 205 -15.38 34.61 10.09
N GLU A 206 -15.55 34.58 11.41
CA GLU A 206 -15.44 33.36 12.20
C GLU A 206 -16.49 32.33 11.79
N ARG A 207 -17.74 32.76 11.63
CA ARG A 207 -18.83 31.89 11.20
C ARG A 207 -18.58 31.33 9.80
N TYR A 208 -18.09 32.16 8.88
CA TYR A 208 -17.70 31.71 7.55
C TYR A 208 -16.65 30.59 7.59
N ILE A 209 -15.54 30.77 8.34
CA ILE A 209 -14.49 29.75 8.47
C ILE A 209 -15.03 28.48 9.14
N LEU A 210 -15.78 28.61 10.25
CA LEU A 210 -16.30 27.46 10.98
C LEU A 210 -17.32 26.65 10.18
N GLU A 211 -18.19 27.29 9.41
CA GLU A 211 -19.16 26.59 8.56
C GLU A 211 -18.46 25.81 7.44
N LYS A 212 -17.44 26.40 6.80
CA LYS A 212 -16.62 25.69 5.80
C LYS A 212 -15.83 24.54 6.42
N PHE A 213 -15.20 24.76 7.58
CA PHE A 213 -14.45 23.72 8.30
C PHE A 213 -15.35 22.56 8.71
N THR A 214 -16.55 22.85 9.19
CA THR A 214 -17.57 21.84 9.51
C THR A 214 -17.96 21.05 8.27
N ALA A 215 -18.17 21.73 7.13
CA ALA A 215 -18.48 21.05 5.87
C ALA A 215 -17.34 20.10 5.43
N MET A 216 -16.07 20.51 5.57
CA MET A 216 -14.92 19.64 5.24
C MET A 216 -14.78 18.48 6.23
N SER A 217 -15.13 18.68 7.50
CA SER A 217 -15.13 17.63 8.52
C SER A 217 -16.21 16.59 8.22
N VAL A 218 -17.41 17.00 7.84
CA VAL A 218 -18.48 16.11 7.38
C VAL A 218 -18.06 15.36 6.11
N MET A 219 -17.43 16.05 5.15
CA MET A 219 -16.92 15.42 3.93
C MET A 219 -15.88 14.34 4.23
N SER A 220 -14.96 14.62 5.16
CA SER A 220 -13.95 13.68 5.65
C SER A 220 -14.60 12.44 6.27
N LEU A 221 -15.62 12.64 7.12
CA LEU A 221 -16.38 11.56 7.72
C LEU A 221 -17.06 10.68 6.66
N VAL A 222 -17.70 11.27 5.64
CA VAL A 222 -18.36 10.49 4.60
C VAL A 222 -17.34 9.66 3.80
N ILE A 223 -16.18 10.23 3.47
CA ILE A 223 -15.10 9.50 2.77
C ILE A 223 -14.63 8.31 3.60
N ILE A 224 -14.41 8.50 4.91
CA ILE A 224 -14.06 7.43 5.84
C ILE A 224 -15.13 6.34 5.87
N LEU A 225 -16.42 6.71 5.95
CA LEU A 225 -17.53 5.75 5.95
C LEU A 225 -17.60 4.98 4.64
N VAL A 226 -17.41 5.63 3.49
CA VAL A 226 -17.39 4.96 2.18
C VAL A 226 -16.23 3.95 2.13
N ALA A 227 -15.03 4.34 2.58
CA ALA A 227 -13.89 3.46 2.68
C ALA A 227 -14.19 2.23 3.54
N ALA A 228 -14.73 2.46 4.74
CA ALA A 228 -15.10 1.41 5.69
C ALA A 228 -16.13 0.45 5.08
N THR A 229 -17.17 0.97 4.43
CA THR A 229 -18.18 0.13 3.78
C THR A 229 -17.60 -0.75 2.69
N GLY A 230 -16.74 -0.21 1.81
CA GLY A 230 -16.10 -1.01 0.77
C GLY A 230 -15.17 -2.07 1.35
N LEU A 231 -14.35 -1.72 2.35
CA LEU A 231 -13.43 -2.65 3.01
C LEU A 231 -14.20 -3.80 3.68
N ILE A 232 -15.20 -3.50 4.52
CA ILE A 232 -15.99 -4.50 5.26
C ILE A 232 -16.78 -5.38 4.30
N SER A 233 -17.42 -4.80 3.28
CA SER A 233 -18.21 -5.57 2.32
C SER A 233 -17.34 -6.55 1.53
N SER A 234 -16.11 -6.16 1.17
CA SER A 234 -15.18 -7.07 0.51
C SER A 234 -14.71 -8.19 1.44
N ILE A 235 -14.35 -7.87 2.68
CA ILE A 235 -13.89 -8.87 3.66
C ILE A 235 -15.00 -9.88 3.95
N ALA A 236 -16.24 -9.41 4.07
CA ALA A 236 -17.41 -10.28 4.24
C ALA A 236 -17.65 -11.16 3.00
N ALA A 237 -17.52 -10.61 1.79
CA ALA A 237 -17.70 -11.36 0.55
C ALA A 237 -16.66 -12.47 0.33
N MET A 238 -15.47 -12.31 0.92
CA MET A 238 -14.37 -13.25 0.83
C MET A 238 -14.33 -14.27 1.98
N GLU A 239 -15.28 -14.22 2.90
CA GLU A 239 -15.31 -15.06 4.11
C GLU A 239 -14.08 -14.91 5.03
N LEU A 240 -13.26 -13.87 4.83
CA LEU A 240 -12.04 -13.54 5.62
C LEU A 240 -12.35 -12.99 7.02
N SER A 241 -13.62 -13.03 7.43
CA SER A 241 -14.11 -12.51 8.71
C SER A 241 -13.57 -13.24 9.94
N SER A 242 -13.05 -14.46 9.79
CA SER A 242 -12.37 -15.20 10.86
C SER A 242 -10.95 -14.69 11.14
N GLU A 243 -10.29 -14.11 10.14
CA GLU A 243 -8.90 -13.64 10.22
C GLU A 243 -8.82 -12.13 10.48
N PHE A 244 -9.90 -11.39 10.26
CA PHE A 244 -9.91 -9.93 10.30
C PHE A 244 -11.09 -9.36 11.10
N ASP A 245 -10.80 -8.72 12.24
CA ASP A 245 -11.82 -8.06 13.05
C ASP A 245 -12.30 -6.75 12.39
N SER A 246 -13.52 -6.81 11.86
CA SER A 246 -14.17 -5.66 11.22
C SER A 246 -14.31 -4.46 12.17
N LYS A 247 -14.45 -4.68 13.49
CA LYS A 247 -14.58 -3.58 14.45
C LYS A 247 -13.30 -2.77 14.54
N THR A 248 -12.16 -3.44 14.62
CA THR A 248 -10.85 -2.81 14.73
C THR A 248 -10.53 -1.99 13.48
N ALA A 249 -10.86 -2.51 12.30
CA ALA A 249 -10.72 -1.76 11.05
C ALA A 249 -11.59 -0.51 10.96
N ILE A 250 -12.84 -0.59 11.43
CA ILE A 250 -13.72 0.59 11.54
C ILE A 250 -13.11 1.61 12.49
N SER A 251 -12.63 1.19 13.67
CA SER A 251 -12.02 2.11 14.63
C SER A 251 -10.75 2.76 14.08
N ALA A 252 -9.93 2.04 13.33
CA ALA A 252 -8.74 2.60 12.69
C ALA A 252 -9.13 3.64 11.63
N LEU A 253 -10.11 3.35 10.78
CA LEU A 253 -10.61 4.30 9.78
C LEU A 253 -11.25 5.53 10.41
N ILE A 254 -12.07 5.38 11.46
CA ILE A 254 -12.63 6.50 12.22
C ILE A 254 -11.53 7.31 12.92
N GLY A 255 -10.49 6.64 13.42
CA GLY A 255 -9.29 7.26 13.99
C GLY A 255 -8.54 8.17 13.01
N CYS A 256 -8.78 8.04 11.70
CA CYS A 256 -8.23 8.92 10.66
C CYS A 256 -8.92 10.30 10.61
N LEU A 257 -10.09 10.46 11.25
CA LEU A 257 -10.87 11.68 11.17
C LEU A 257 -10.11 12.93 11.68
N PRO A 258 -9.44 12.92 12.85
CA PRO A 258 -8.66 14.07 13.32
C PRO A 258 -7.50 14.43 12.37
N LEU A 259 -6.88 13.43 11.74
CA LEU A 259 -5.85 13.62 10.72
C LEU A 259 -6.42 14.40 9.53
N LEU A 260 -7.53 13.94 8.94
CA LEU A 260 -8.18 14.64 7.81
C LEU A 260 -8.68 16.03 8.18
N MET A 261 -9.22 16.21 9.40
CA MET A 261 -9.62 17.53 9.90
C MET A 261 -8.43 18.49 10.00
N THR A 262 -7.26 18.01 10.42
CA THR A 262 -6.07 18.85 10.48
C THR A 262 -5.57 19.23 9.08
N LEU A 263 -5.62 18.29 8.13
CA LEU A 263 -5.33 18.58 6.72
C LEU A 263 -6.32 19.60 6.14
N ALA A 264 -7.60 19.52 6.51
CA ALA A 264 -8.61 20.49 6.12
C ALA A 264 -8.31 21.88 6.68
N ALA A 265 -7.98 21.98 7.97
CA ALA A 265 -7.59 23.23 8.62
C ALA A 265 -6.34 23.85 7.95
N PHE A 266 -5.33 23.03 7.65
CA PHE A 266 -4.13 23.48 6.96
C PHE A 266 -4.42 23.94 5.52
N GLY A 267 -5.24 23.21 4.78
CA GLY A 267 -5.71 23.62 3.45
C GLY A 267 -6.45 24.96 3.49
N MET A 268 -7.30 25.18 4.49
CA MET A 268 -7.97 26.48 4.66
C MET A 268 -7.00 27.60 5.02
N LEU A 269 -6.03 27.34 5.89
CA LEU A 269 -5.00 28.31 6.26
C LEU A 269 -4.20 28.75 5.04
N THR A 270 -3.74 27.81 4.22
CA THR A 270 -3.02 28.12 2.98
C THR A 270 -3.88 28.90 1.99
N ALA A 271 -5.18 28.58 1.88
CA ALA A 271 -6.11 29.34 1.04
C ALA A 271 -6.24 30.81 1.47
N VAL A 272 -6.35 31.08 2.78
CA VAL A 272 -6.46 32.45 3.31
C VAL A 272 -5.17 33.25 3.09
N ILE A 273 -4.00 32.61 3.23
CA ILE A 273 -2.70 33.25 3.06
C ILE A 273 -2.42 33.57 1.59
N PHE A 274 -2.60 32.59 0.70
CA PHE A 274 -2.18 32.73 -0.70
C PHE A 274 -3.26 33.28 -1.62
N GLN A 275 -4.54 33.09 -1.29
CA GLN A 275 -5.70 33.57 -2.06
C GLN A 275 -5.70 33.15 -3.55
N LYS A 276 -4.90 32.13 -3.87
CA LYS A 276 -4.69 31.59 -5.22
C LYS A 276 -4.78 30.07 -5.13
N THR A 277 -5.71 29.49 -5.87
CA THR A 277 -6.01 28.05 -5.81
C THR A 277 -4.76 27.23 -6.11
N ARG A 278 -4.03 27.56 -7.18
CA ARG A 278 -2.83 26.82 -7.59
C ARG A 278 -1.73 26.80 -6.54
N VAL A 279 -1.48 27.94 -5.88
CA VAL A 279 -0.40 28.05 -4.88
C VAL A 279 -0.82 27.36 -3.57
N GLY A 280 -2.06 27.57 -3.13
CA GLY A 280 -2.59 26.94 -1.93
C GLY A 280 -2.56 25.42 -2.02
N ILE A 281 -3.00 24.85 -3.16
CA ILE A 281 -2.96 23.40 -3.38
C ILE A 281 -1.53 22.88 -3.34
N GLY A 282 -0.59 23.56 -4.00
CA GLY A 282 0.82 23.15 -4.01
C GLY A 282 1.42 23.06 -2.60
N VAL A 283 1.15 24.06 -1.75
CA VAL A 283 1.64 24.07 -0.36
C VAL A 283 0.93 23.02 0.49
N ALA A 284 -0.38 22.85 0.34
CA ALA A 284 -1.13 21.83 1.06
C ALA A 284 -0.69 20.40 0.68
N PHE A 285 -0.40 20.16 -0.60
CA PHE A 285 0.12 18.88 -1.08
C PHE A 285 1.54 18.62 -0.58
N ALA A 286 2.40 19.63 -0.59
CA ALA A 286 3.73 19.53 -0.01
C ALA A 286 3.68 19.18 1.49
N PHE A 287 2.68 19.67 2.22
CA PHE A 287 2.47 19.30 3.63
C PHE A 287 2.06 17.83 3.79
N VAL A 288 1.12 17.33 2.98
CA VAL A 288 0.70 15.92 3.02
C VAL A 288 1.86 14.97 2.65
N ILE A 289 2.50 15.23 1.51
CA ILE A 289 3.61 14.40 1.01
C ILE A 289 4.83 14.53 1.92
N GLY A 290 5.13 15.74 2.40
CA GLY A 290 6.20 15.98 3.36
C GLY A 290 5.97 15.22 4.67
N GLY A 291 4.74 15.20 5.19
CA GLY A 291 4.37 14.40 6.35
C GLY A 291 4.63 12.91 6.12
N PHE A 292 4.26 12.37 4.96
CA PHE A 292 4.57 10.98 4.61
C PHE A 292 6.09 10.70 4.58
N LEU A 293 6.86 11.56 3.93
CA LEU A 293 8.32 11.40 3.84
C LEU A 293 8.99 11.50 5.21
N LEU A 294 8.55 12.43 6.07
CA LEU A 294 9.04 12.57 7.44
C LEU A 294 8.77 11.31 8.27
N ASN A 295 7.56 10.74 8.17
CA ASN A 295 7.22 9.48 8.84
C ASN A 295 8.07 8.31 8.33
N THR A 296 8.30 8.27 7.02
CA THR A 296 9.09 7.23 6.35
C THR A 296 10.55 7.30 6.78
N PHE A 297 11.21 8.45 6.64
CA PHE A 297 12.62 8.61 6.99
C PHE A 297 12.87 8.48 8.49
N GLY A 298 11.94 8.94 9.34
CA GLY A 298 12.05 8.71 10.77
C GLY A 298 11.86 7.25 11.18
N GLY A 299 11.42 6.37 10.26
CA GLY A 299 11.41 4.92 10.44
C GLY A 299 12.73 4.23 10.12
N TYR A 300 13.71 4.95 9.53
CA TYR A 300 14.94 4.32 9.02
C TYR A 300 15.98 4.04 10.09
N SER A 301 16.10 4.91 11.09
CA SER A 301 17.06 4.78 12.19
C SER A 301 16.61 5.59 13.40
N GLU A 302 17.09 5.21 14.59
CA GLU A 302 16.84 5.95 15.84
C GLU A 302 17.28 7.43 15.72
N SER A 303 18.35 7.71 14.98
CA SER A 303 18.83 9.10 14.78
C SER A 303 17.85 9.99 14.02
N LEU A 304 16.94 9.42 13.22
CA LEU A 304 15.96 10.16 12.43
C LEU A 304 14.56 10.15 13.06
N GLU A 305 14.38 9.47 14.20
CA GLU A 305 13.07 9.29 14.83
C GLU A 305 12.35 10.61 15.14
N TRP A 306 13.11 11.67 15.43
CA TRP A 306 12.56 13.02 15.62
C TRP A 306 11.71 13.51 14.43
N MET A 307 11.97 13.03 13.20
CA MET A 307 11.20 13.37 12.01
C MET A 307 9.76 12.85 12.10
N LYS A 308 9.55 11.70 12.76
CA LYS A 308 8.19 11.16 13.01
C LYS A 308 7.35 12.12 13.85
N SER A 309 7.95 12.78 14.84
CA SER A 309 7.23 13.73 15.70
C SER A 309 6.69 14.97 14.95
N LEU A 310 7.33 15.33 13.84
CA LEU A 310 6.85 16.41 12.96
C LEU A 310 5.78 15.94 11.98
N SER A 311 5.73 14.64 11.70
CA SER A 311 4.73 14.08 10.82
C SER A 311 3.41 13.94 11.53
N ILE A 312 2.37 14.60 11.00
CA ILE A 312 1.02 14.41 11.52
C ILE A 312 0.53 12.97 11.37
N MET A 313 1.11 12.20 10.45
CA MET A 313 0.81 10.80 10.22
C MET A 313 1.16 9.94 11.44
N ASN A 314 2.23 10.28 12.15
CA ASN A 314 2.69 9.51 13.31
C ASN A 314 1.65 9.40 14.42
N TYR A 315 0.68 10.33 14.47
CA TYR A 315 -0.38 10.35 15.47
C TYR A 315 -1.60 9.49 15.12
N TRP A 316 -1.67 8.96 13.90
CA TRP A 316 -2.71 8.03 13.49
C TRP A 316 -2.13 6.61 13.38
N ASP A 317 -2.20 5.87 14.48
CA ASP A 317 -1.75 4.46 14.53
C ASP A 317 -2.89 3.54 14.04
N TYR A 318 -2.86 3.21 12.75
CA TYR A 318 -3.74 2.19 12.15
C TYR A 318 -3.19 0.77 12.26
N TYR A 319 -2.00 0.59 12.84
CA TYR A 319 -1.41 -0.73 13.04
C TYR A 319 -2.06 -1.49 14.19
N SER A 320 -2.86 -0.82 15.02
CA SER A 320 -3.73 -1.47 16.00
C SER A 320 -4.77 -2.43 15.40
N VAL A 321 -4.91 -2.46 14.06
CA VAL A 321 -5.67 -3.48 13.29
C VAL A 321 -4.95 -4.84 13.26
N ILE A 322 -3.68 -4.90 13.66
CA ILE A 322 -2.84 -6.10 13.79
C ILE A 322 -3.10 -6.77 15.13
#